data_AF-A0A6N2TI18-F1
#
_entry.id   AF-A0A6N2TI18-F1
#
_cell.length_a   1.000
_cell.length_b   1.000
_cell.length_c   1.000
_cell.angle_alpha   90.00
_cell.angle_beta   90.00
_cell.angle_gamma   90.00
#
_symmetry.space_group_name_H-M   'P 1'
#
loop_
_entity.id
_entity.type
_entity.pdbx_description
1 polymer ?
#
loop_
_entity_poly.entity_id
_entity_poly.type
_entity_poly.pdbx_seq_one_letter_code
_entity_poly.pdbx_strand_id
1 'polypeptide(L)'
;MESLWKKTVELPRQRVLGQDLQVQCAIVGGGMAGLLTALFLERNGVEAVVLEADRVAGGQTGNTTAKITAQHGMIYHKLLDTLGREKAQQYAHANQRAIEQYRQIAGDLGISCWMEELPAYLYSRLEEEPLRREADAAKSLGFDAAFTMDTTLPFPVAGAVRFENQSQFHPLEFLQGILPKLTVYEETPVLSVEGDALVTPGGRVTAEEIVFATHYPFLNLPGMYFARMHQERSYVIALEGAQKLDGVYYGVDEEGGWSMRNAGEYLLLGGGNHRTGDNRSGGKYRSLADAAKEFWPQSREAARWSAQDCMTLDGVPYIGQFAESTPNWYVATGFGKWGMTHSMVAAQLISDRILGRENPDWEVFSPQRFTPGASAKTFLENGLQAVKGLGSQLLEPPRALLKDLQPGHGGIVEWGEEKVGAYRDEAGEVFLVSTRCPHLGCQLEWNPDEKSWDCPCHGSRFDYKGNRIDGPAQTGLHRG
;
A
#
# COMPACT_ATOMS: atom_id res chain seq x y z
N MET A 1 -2.38 17.63 -0.06
CA MET A 1 -2.58 17.00 1.27
C MET A 1 -1.29 16.30 1.63
N GLU A 2 -0.79 16.48 2.85
CA GLU A 2 0.51 15.96 3.27
C GLU A 2 0.32 15.15 4.57
N SER A 3 0.95 13.98 4.62
CA SER A 3 0.87 13.08 5.77
C SER A 3 1.59 13.65 6.98
N LEU A 4 1.23 13.16 8.17
CA LEU A 4 1.93 13.53 9.41
C LEU A 4 3.45 13.33 9.28
N TRP A 5 3.88 12.21 8.70
CA TRP A 5 5.30 11.84 8.61
C TRP A 5 6.14 12.80 7.79
N LYS A 6 5.59 13.27 6.66
CA LYS A 6 6.31 14.21 5.77
C LYS A 6 6.38 15.61 6.35
N LYS A 7 5.43 15.96 7.24
CA LYS A 7 5.46 17.23 7.99
C LYS A 7 6.48 17.23 9.12
N THR A 8 6.75 16.07 9.73
CA THR A 8 7.63 15.96 10.90
C THR A 8 9.07 15.63 10.53
N VAL A 9 9.31 15.00 9.36
CA VAL A 9 10.64 14.57 8.92
C VAL A 9 10.89 14.91 7.46
N GLU A 10 12.01 15.57 7.21
CA GLU A 10 12.56 15.72 5.87
C GLU A 10 13.71 14.71 5.64
N LEU A 11 13.56 13.87 4.61
CA LEU A 11 14.62 12.94 4.20
C LEU A 11 15.64 13.66 3.32
N PRO A 12 16.95 13.38 3.50
CA PRO A 12 17.98 13.97 2.65
C PRO A 12 17.77 13.58 1.19
N ARG A 13 18.01 14.53 0.28
CA ARG A 13 18.02 14.26 -1.16
C ARG A 13 19.14 13.30 -1.51
N GLN A 14 18.84 12.38 -2.43
CA GLN A 14 19.80 11.44 -2.97
C GLN A 14 20.31 11.91 -4.34
N ARG A 15 21.25 11.18 -4.90
CA ARG A 15 21.84 11.53 -6.21
C ARG A 15 20.84 11.21 -7.32
N VAL A 16 21.00 11.86 -8.47
CA VAL A 16 20.33 11.45 -9.71
C VAL A 16 21.32 10.63 -10.52
N LEU A 17 20.86 9.53 -11.14
CA LEU A 17 21.73 8.74 -11.99
C LEU A 17 22.12 9.56 -13.23
N GLY A 18 23.42 9.56 -13.56
CA GLY A 18 23.95 10.33 -14.70
C GLY A 18 24.97 9.57 -15.54
N GLN A 19 25.09 8.26 -15.32
CA GLN A 19 26.00 7.38 -16.05
C GLN A 19 25.50 5.94 -15.99
N ASP A 20 26.03 5.08 -16.86
CA ASP A 20 25.77 3.66 -16.81
C ASP A 20 26.43 3.02 -15.57
N LEU A 21 25.80 1.97 -15.04
CA LEU A 21 26.29 1.19 -13.89
C LEU A 21 26.23 -0.31 -14.18
N GLN A 22 27.15 -1.04 -13.57
CA GLN A 22 27.11 -2.50 -13.45
C GLN A 22 27.19 -2.82 -11.96
N VAL A 23 26.22 -3.60 -11.47
CA VAL A 23 26.04 -3.89 -10.04
C VAL A 23 25.61 -5.34 -9.86
N GLN A 24 25.73 -5.87 -8.65
CA GLN A 24 25.22 -7.22 -8.36
C GLN A 24 23.70 -7.23 -8.28
N CYS A 25 23.10 -6.25 -7.58
CA CYS A 25 21.65 -6.15 -7.47
C CYS A 25 21.15 -4.72 -7.76
N ALA A 26 20.11 -4.62 -8.58
CA ALA A 26 19.37 -3.38 -8.78
C ALA A 26 17.93 -3.52 -8.25
N ILE A 27 17.51 -2.56 -7.44
CA ILE A 27 16.21 -2.53 -6.79
C ILE A 27 15.41 -1.36 -7.33
N VAL A 28 14.24 -1.63 -7.92
CA VAL A 28 13.34 -0.62 -8.48
C VAL A 28 12.30 -0.24 -7.42
N GLY A 29 12.41 0.98 -6.89
CA GLY A 29 11.52 1.57 -5.89
C GLY A 29 12.19 1.83 -4.54
N GLY A 30 12.23 3.11 -4.14
CA GLY A 30 12.77 3.61 -2.87
C GLY A 30 11.75 3.66 -1.74
N GLY A 31 10.82 2.71 -1.70
CA GLY A 31 9.91 2.49 -0.56
C GLY A 31 10.53 1.59 0.52
N MET A 32 9.78 1.35 1.60
CA MET A 32 10.23 0.50 2.72
C MET A 32 10.78 -0.86 2.27
N ALA A 33 10.08 -1.59 1.39
CA ALA A 33 10.52 -2.89 0.90
C ALA A 33 11.84 -2.83 0.13
N GLY A 34 12.00 -1.86 -0.77
CA GLY A 34 13.22 -1.71 -1.56
C GLY A 34 14.42 -1.35 -0.70
N LEU A 35 14.25 -0.37 0.21
CA LEU A 35 15.34 0.08 1.09
C LEU A 35 15.75 -0.98 2.12
N LEU A 36 14.78 -1.75 2.66
CA LEU A 36 15.10 -2.87 3.53
C LEU A 36 15.82 -3.98 2.76
N THR A 37 15.38 -4.30 1.53
CA THR A 37 16.08 -5.29 0.69
C THR A 37 17.52 -4.86 0.44
N ALA A 38 17.76 -3.60 0.07
CA ALA A 38 19.09 -3.05 -0.10
C ALA A 38 19.93 -3.17 1.18
N LEU A 39 19.35 -2.81 2.34
CA LEU A 39 20.04 -2.90 3.63
C LEU A 39 20.49 -4.34 3.95
N PHE A 40 19.64 -5.34 3.69
CA PHE A 40 19.99 -6.75 3.92
C PHE A 40 21.08 -7.23 2.99
N LEU A 41 21.02 -6.88 1.71
CA LEU A 41 22.05 -7.22 0.71
C LEU A 41 23.40 -6.58 1.04
N GLU A 42 23.42 -5.27 1.31
CA GLU A 42 24.64 -4.52 1.67
C GLU A 42 25.28 -5.06 2.96
N ARG A 43 24.48 -5.40 3.98
CA ARG A 43 24.97 -6.04 5.21
C ARG A 43 25.63 -7.40 4.98
N ASN A 44 25.32 -8.07 3.87
CA ASN A 44 25.90 -9.35 3.48
C ASN A 44 26.93 -9.22 2.35
N GLY A 45 27.39 -7.99 2.05
CA GLY A 45 28.45 -7.74 1.07
C GLY A 45 28.02 -7.89 -0.39
N VAL A 46 26.71 -7.81 -0.67
CA VAL A 46 26.17 -7.74 -2.04
C VAL A 46 25.95 -6.27 -2.39
N GLU A 47 26.64 -5.78 -3.42
CA GLU A 47 26.49 -4.42 -3.92
C GLU A 47 25.07 -4.21 -4.48
N ALA A 48 24.30 -3.32 -3.85
CA ALA A 48 22.92 -3.04 -4.21
C ALA A 48 22.68 -1.54 -4.46
N VAL A 49 22.02 -1.23 -5.57
CA VAL A 49 21.57 0.15 -5.87
C VAL A 49 20.05 0.22 -5.94
N VAL A 50 19.49 1.28 -5.37
CA VAL A 50 18.04 1.55 -5.41
C VAL A 50 17.76 2.67 -6.41
N LEU A 51 16.84 2.43 -7.34
CA LEU A 51 16.37 3.40 -8.33
C LEU A 51 14.95 3.83 -7.96
N GLU A 52 14.80 5.09 -7.54
CA GLU A 52 13.53 5.71 -7.19
C GLU A 52 13.14 6.74 -8.25
N ALA A 53 11.90 6.66 -8.74
CA ALA A 53 11.39 7.49 -9.81
C ALA A 53 11.21 8.96 -9.41
N ASP A 54 10.91 9.21 -8.14
CA ASP A 54 10.74 10.55 -7.58
C ASP A 54 11.60 10.69 -6.31
N ARG A 55 10.98 10.85 -5.14
CA ARG A 55 11.65 10.94 -3.84
C ARG A 55 11.48 9.66 -3.06
N VAL A 56 12.52 9.30 -2.31
CA VAL A 56 12.51 8.18 -1.37
C VAL A 56 11.30 8.28 -0.43
N ALA A 57 10.63 7.15 -0.23
CA ALA A 57 9.41 7.03 0.58
C ALA A 57 8.25 7.96 0.14
N GLY A 58 8.31 8.55 -1.06
CA GLY A 58 7.30 9.48 -1.57
C GLY A 58 5.92 8.85 -1.77
N GLY A 59 5.87 7.56 -2.09
CA GLY A 59 4.64 6.78 -2.30
C GLY A 59 3.97 6.29 -1.01
N GLN A 60 3.54 5.02 -0.98
CA GLN A 60 2.73 4.48 0.12
C GLN A 60 3.47 4.44 1.47
N THR A 61 4.79 4.32 1.47
CA THR A 61 5.59 4.37 2.72
C THR A 61 5.41 5.69 3.45
N GLY A 62 5.43 6.82 2.75
CA GLY A 62 5.17 8.14 3.33
C GLY A 62 3.70 8.39 3.67
N ASN A 63 2.78 7.50 3.30
CA ASN A 63 1.33 7.65 3.50
C ASN A 63 0.71 6.53 4.36
N THR A 64 1.52 5.64 4.92
CA THR A 64 1.02 4.53 5.76
C THR A 64 0.52 5.02 7.12
N THR A 65 -0.27 4.21 7.81
CA THR A 65 -0.46 4.36 9.26
C THR A 65 0.64 3.66 10.06
N ALA A 66 1.61 2.98 9.44
CA ALA A 66 2.82 2.44 10.06
C ALA A 66 2.63 1.49 11.27
N LYS A 67 1.62 0.62 11.22
CA LYS A 67 1.51 -0.52 12.14
C LYS A 67 2.50 -1.61 11.70
N ILE A 68 3.24 -2.20 12.64
CA ILE A 68 4.07 -3.39 12.42
C ILE A 68 3.44 -4.51 13.25
N THR A 69 2.65 -5.35 12.60
CA THR A 69 1.87 -6.38 13.27
C THR A 69 1.79 -7.62 12.41
N ALA A 70 1.59 -8.80 13.03
CA ALA A 70 1.22 -10.03 12.34
C ALA A 70 -0.30 -10.24 12.29
N GLN A 71 -1.11 -9.39 12.93
CA GLN A 71 -2.55 -9.62 13.09
C GLN A 71 -3.34 -9.46 11.78
N HIS A 72 -2.85 -8.67 10.81
CA HIS A 72 -3.27 -8.61 9.40
C HIS A 72 -4.78 -8.72 9.03
N GLY A 73 -5.69 -8.31 9.91
CA GLY A 73 -7.14 -8.47 9.72
C GLY A 73 -7.62 -9.87 10.10
N MET A 74 -8.81 -10.26 9.66
CA MET A 74 -9.38 -11.58 9.94
C MET A 74 -8.79 -12.66 9.03
N ILE A 75 -7.48 -12.94 9.17
CA ILE A 75 -6.70 -13.68 8.17
C ILE A 75 -6.42 -15.13 8.55
N TYR A 76 -6.19 -15.44 9.83
CA TYR A 76 -5.61 -16.73 10.21
C TYR A 76 -6.58 -17.89 10.08
N HIS A 77 -7.85 -17.70 10.46
CA HIS A 77 -8.85 -18.76 10.22
C HIS A 77 -9.01 -19.03 8.72
N LYS A 78 -8.97 -17.98 7.87
CA LYS A 78 -9.03 -18.11 6.41
C LYS A 78 -7.82 -18.85 5.85
N LEU A 79 -6.61 -18.55 6.32
CA LEU A 79 -5.38 -19.23 5.87
C LEU A 79 -5.40 -20.72 6.25
N LEU A 80 -5.84 -21.05 7.47
CA LEU A 80 -6.02 -22.45 7.89
C LEU A 80 -6.99 -23.19 6.98
N ASP A 81 -8.13 -22.58 6.66
CA ASP A 81 -9.17 -23.19 5.81
C ASP A 81 -8.72 -23.36 4.35
N THR A 82 -7.96 -22.40 3.81
CA THR A 82 -7.68 -22.32 2.35
C THR A 82 -6.29 -22.82 1.94
N LEU A 83 -5.27 -22.58 2.77
CA LEU A 83 -3.88 -22.94 2.48
C LEU A 83 -3.37 -24.08 3.37
N GLY A 84 -4.12 -24.44 4.41
CA GLY A 84 -3.74 -25.46 5.38
C GLY A 84 -2.78 -24.94 6.44
N ARG A 85 -2.60 -25.76 7.48
CA ARG A 85 -1.86 -25.38 8.70
C ARG A 85 -0.41 -25.00 8.45
N GLU A 86 0.29 -25.73 7.58
CA GLU A 86 1.70 -25.50 7.30
C GLU A 86 1.95 -24.12 6.72
N LYS A 87 1.23 -23.74 5.66
CA LYS A 87 1.35 -22.41 5.04
C LYS A 87 0.87 -21.30 5.96
N ALA A 88 -0.19 -21.53 6.73
CA ALA A 88 -0.63 -20.58 7.76
C ALA A 88 0.47 -20.36 8.82
N GLN A 89 1.20 -21.40 9.21
CA GLN A 89 2.32 -21.31 10.14
C GLN A 89 3.51 -20.57 9.53
N GLN A 90 3.85 -20.83 8.27
CA GLN A 90 4.89 -20.09 7.54
C GLN A 90 4.58 -18.58 7.48
N TYR A 91 3.33 -18.24 7.16
CA TYR A 91 2.87 -16.86 7.13
C TYR A 91 2.96 -16.20 8.51
N ALA A 92 2.48 -16.88 9.55
CA ALA A 92 2.54 -16.41 10.93
C ALA A 92 3.99 -16.16 11.38
N HIS A 93 4.86 -17.15 11.15
CA HIS A 93 6.26 -17.13 11.55
C HIS A 93 7.04 -16.01 10.86
N ALA A 94 6.92 -15.86 9.55
CA ALA A 94 7.59 -14.81 8.79
C ALA A 94 7.21 -13.40 9.30
N ASN A 95 5.92 -13.18 9.55
CA ASN A 95 5.42 -11.88 10.00
C ASN A 95 5.82 -11.56 11.45
N GLN A 96 5.85 -12.56 12.35
CA GLN A 96 6.35 -12.33 13.71
C GLN A 96 7.85 -12.01 13.70
N ARG A 97 8.66 -12.71 12.89
CA ARG A 97 10.09 -12.39 12.70
C ARG A 97 10.29 -10.99 12.14
N ALA A 98 9.45 -10.56 11.20
CA ALA A 98 9.51 -9.22 10.64
C ALA A 98 9.34 -8.11 11.71
N ILE A 99 8.45 -8.30 12.69
CA ILE A 99 8.27 -7.34 13.81
C ILE A 99 9.57 -7.20 14.59
N GLU A 100 10.15 -8.33 15.01
CA GLU A 100 11.39 -8.34 15.79
C GLU A 100 12.55 -7.73 15.02
N GLN A 101 12.63 -8.00 13.72
CA GLN A 101 13.70 -7.50 12.89
C GLN A 101 13.73 -5.96 12.78
N TYR A 102 12.58 -5.30 12.79
CA TYR A 102 12.52 -3.84 12.87
C TYR A 102 13.09 -3.32 14.19
N ARG A 103 12.73 -3.93 15.32
CA ARG A 103 13.25 -3.56 16.64
C ARG A 103 14.76 -3.75 16.71
N GLN A 104 15.24 -4.89 16.22
CA GLN A 104 16.67 -5.17 16.16
C GLN A 104 17.41 -4.13 15.32
N ILE A 105 16.94 -3.81 14.12
CA ILE A 105 17.59 -2.80 13.26
C ILE A 105 17.59 -1.43 13.93
N ALA A 106 16.48 -1.02 14.53
CA ALA A 106 16.40 0.26 15.24
C ALA A 106 17.37 0.30 16.43
N GLY A 107 17.46 -0.78 17.22
CA GLY A 107 18.38 -0.91 18.34
C GLY A 107 19.85 -0.93 17.92
N ASP A 108 20.23 -1.80 16.98
CA ASP A 108 21.60 -1.95 16.49
C ASP A 108 22.16 -0.66 15.88
N LEU A 109 21.31 0.12 15.24
CA LEU A 109 21.69 1.38 14.58
C LEU A 109 21.43 2.61 15.45
N GLY A 110 20.87 2.45 16.66
CA GLY A 110 20.54 3.55 17.56
C GLY A 110 19.52 4.53 16.97
N ILE A 111 18.57 4.05 16.17
CA ILE A 111 17.61 4.89 15.45
C ILE A 111 16.45 5.26 16.38
N SER A 112 16.33 6.54 16.70
CA SER A 112 15.18 7.09 17.42
C SER A 112 14.02 7.30 16.44
N CYS A 113 13.12 6.33 16.33
CA CYS A 113 11.97 6.36 15.41
C CYS A 113 10.62 6.08 16.10
N TRP A 114 10.48 6.46 17.36
CA TRP A 114 9.27 6.21 18.17
C TRP A 114 8.85 4.73 18.16
N MET A 115 9.83 3.82 18.14
CA MET A 115 9.56 2.39 18.20
C MET A 115 8.94 2.05 19.55
N GLU A 116 7.72 1.52 19.52
CA GLU A 116 7.00 1.10 20.72
C GLU A 116 6.48 -0.33 20.50
N GLU A 117 6.68 -1.17 21.52
CA GLU A 117 6.06 -2.48 21.61
C GLU A 117 4.75 -2.37 22.39
N LEU A 118 3.67 -2.86 21.77
CA LEU A 118 2.30 -2.75 22.28
C LEU A 118 1.40 -3.82 21.65
N PRO A 119 0.22 -4.09 22.21
CA PRO A 119 -0.73 -5.01 21.61
C PRO A 119 -1.36 -4.46 20.32
N ALA A 120 -1.75 -5.37 19.41
CA ALA A 120 -2.66 -5.08 18.32
C ALA A 120 -4.05 -5.66 18.59
N TYR A 121 -5.08 -4.93 18.17
CA TYR A 121 -6.47 -5.29 18.36
C TYR A 121 -7.23 -5.31 17.03
N LEU A 122 -7.90 -6.42 16.74
CA LEU A 122 -9.06 -6.44 15.84
C LEU A 122 -10.29 -6.24 16.69
N TYR A 123 -11.23 -5.42 16.27
CA TYR A 123 -12.49 -5.26 17.01
C TYR A 123 -13.69 -5.23 16.06
N SER A 124 -14.85 -5.62 16.59
CA SER A 124 -16.15 -5.43 15.95
C SER A 124 -17.10 -4.77 16.94
N ARG A 125 -17.97 -3.92 16.43
CA ARG A 125 -19.08 -3.32 17.16
C ARG A 125 -20.37 -4.14 17.03
N LEU A 126 -20.36 -5.15 16.16
CA LEU A 126 -21.55 -5.86 15.71
C LEU A 126 -21.53 -7.34 16.14
N GLU A 127 -20.41 -8.04 15.96
CA GLU A 127 -20.35 -9.49 16.10
C GLU A 127 -19.14 -9.97 16.92
N GLU A 128 -19.34 -10.91 17.84
CA GLU A 128 -18.26 -11.52 18.63
C GLU A 128 -17.71 -12.82 18.02
N GLU A 129 -18.58 -13.63 17.41
CA GLU A 129 -18.25 -15.00 17.00
C GLU A 129 -17.12 -15.07 15.95
N PRO A 130 -17.09 -14.22 14.91
CA PRO A 130 -15.96 -14.18 13.99
C PRO A 130 -14.64 -13.91 14.71
N LEU A 131 -14.63 -12.99 15.69
CA LEU A 131 -13.44 -12.63 16.46
C LEU A 131 -12.95 -13.79 17.34
N ARG A 132 -13.85 -14.53 17.99
CA ARG A 132 -13.48 -15.73 18.75
C ARG A 132 -12.79 -16.77 17.88
N ARG A 133 -13.35 -17.02 16.69
CA ARG A 133 -12.78 -17.96 15.71
C ARG A 133 -11.38 -17.53 15.26
N GLU A 134 -11.17 -16.24 15.03
CA GLU A 134 -9.86 -15.70 14.64
C GLU A 134 -8.84 -15.79 15.79
N ALA A 135 -9.25 -15.49 17.03
CA ALA A 135 -8.41 -15.63 18.21
C ALA A 135 -7.93 -17.08 18.39
N ASP A 136 -8.84 -18.06 18.27
CA ASP A 136 -8.51 -19.48 18.37
C ASP A 136 -7.58 -19.94 17.24
N ALA A 137 -7.84 -19.48 16.00
CA ALA A 137 -6.99 -19.76 14.85
C ALA A 137 -5.57 -19.25 15.06
N ALA A 138 -5.43 -17.97 15.46
CA ALA A 138 -4.14 -17.35 15.74
C ALA A 138 -3.39 -18.06 16.88
N LYS A 139 -4.09 -18.37 17.98
CA LYS A 139 -3.52 -19.12 19.10
C LYS A 139 -3.03 -20.51 18.69
N SER A 140 -3.76 -21.18 17.79
CA SER A 140 -3.36 -22.50 17.26
C SER A 140 -2.09 -22.48 16.40
N LEU A 141 -1.71 -21.29 15.91
CA LEU A 141 -0.49 -21.00 15.15
C LEU A 141 0.63 -20.46 16.04
N GLY A 142 0.42 -20.40 17.36
CA GLY A 142 1.45 -20.04 18.34
C GLY A 142 1.52 -18.55 18.69
N PHE A 143 0.56 -17.74 18.26
CA PHE A 143 0.47 -16.36 18.74
C PHE A 143 -0.04 -16.30 20.19
N ASP A 144 0.47 -15.34 20.95
CA ASP A 144 -0.17 -14.88 22.18
C ASP A 144 -1.36 -14.01 21.81
N ALA A 145 -2.46 -14.68 21.46
CA ALA A 145 -3.70 -14.10 20.99
C ALA A 145 -4.88 -14.54 21.86
N ALA A 146 -5.75 -13.58 22.21
CA ALA A 146 -6.93 -13.84 23.01
C ALA A 146 -8.11 -12.97 22.58
N PHE A 147 -9.32 -13.53 22.68
CA PHE A 147 -10.54 -12.74 22.65
C PHE A 147 -10.67 -11.95 23.96
N THR A 148 -11.06 -10.69 23.87
CA THR A 148 -11.24 -9.79 25.03
C THR A 148 -12.37 -8.79 24.79
N MET A 149 -12.94 -8.28 25.88
CA MET A 149 -13.81 -7.11 25.89
C MET A 149 -13.09 -5.85 26.36
N ASP A 150 -11.88 -6.01 26.92
CA ASP A 150 -11.08 -4.92 27.46
C ASP A 150 -10.40 -4.16 26.33
N THR A 151 -10.85 -2.93 26.10
CA THR A 151 -10.31 -2.01 25.09
C THR A 151 -10.32 -0.59 25.64
N THR A 152 -9.43 0.26 25.13
CA THR A 152 -9.43 1.71 25.44
C THR A 152 -10.21 2.54 24.42
N LEU A 153 -11.01 1.91 23.56
CA LEU A 153 -11.79 2.60 22.53
C LEU A 153 -12.85 3.52 23.16
N PRO A 154 -13.15 4.68 22.52
CA PRO A 154 -14.10 5.67 23.05
C PRO A 154 -15.58 5.27 22.88
N PHE A 155 -15.84 4.02 22.48
CA PHE A 155 -17.17 3.47 22.22
C PHE A 155 -17.21 1.99 22.60
N PRO A 156 -18.41 1.44 22.89
CA PRO A 156 -18.56 0.02 23.16
C PRO A 156 -18.28 -0.84 21.92
N VAL A 157 -17.72 -2.03 22.16
CA VAL A 157 -17.49 -3.07 21.15
C VAL A 157 -18.23 -4.36 21.53
N ALA A 158 -18.58 -5.16 20.52
CA ALA A 158 -19.10 -6.51 20.71
C ALA A 158 -17.98 -7.49 21.13
N GLY A 159 -16.74 -7.19 20.75
CA GLY A 159 -15.55 -7.89 21.20
C GLY A 159 -14.30 -7.42 20.47
N ALA A 160 -13.15 -7.95 20.90
CA ALA A 160 -11.88 -7.74 20.25
C ALA A 160 -10.98 -8.99 20.29
N VAL A 161 -10.07 -9.11 19.34
CA VAL A 161 -8.93 -10.04 19.38
C VAL A 161 -7.68 -9.24 19.70
N ARG A 162 -7.01 -9.55 20.80
CA ARG A 162 -5.76 -8.93 21.22
C ARG A 162 -4.59 -9.82 20.86
N PHE A 163 -3.60 -9.28 20.15
CA PHE A 163 -2.30 -9.90 19.87
C PHE A 163 -1.22 -9.17 20.67
N GLU A 164 -0.47 -9.87 21.48
CA GLU A 164 0.67 -9.29 22.21
C GLU A 164 1.91 -9.14 21.32
N ASN A 165 2.88 -8.34 21.79
CA ASN A 165 4.21 -8.22 21.18
C ASN A 165 4.19 -7.73 19.72
N GLN A 166 3.33 -6.75 19.44
CA GLN A 166 3.28 -6.06 18.15
C GLN A 166 4.05 -4.74 18.26
N SER A 167 4.17 -3.95 17.18
CA SER A 167 4.87 -2.67 17.24
C SER A 167 4.24 -1.57 16.40
N GLN A 168 4.59 -0.33 16.74
CA GLN A 168 4.36 0.85 15.92
C GLN A 168 5.61 1.73 15.93
N PHE A 169 5.70 2.64 14.97
CA PHE A 169 6.87 3.50 14.82
C PHE A 169 6.59 4.70 13.90
N HIS A 170 7.58 5.58 13.79
CA HIS A 170 7.68 6.62 12.79
C HIS A 170 8.47 6.09 11.57
N PRO A 171 7.81 5.82 10.42
CA PRO A 171 8.44 5.11 9.30
C PRO A 171 9.55 5.93 8.64
N LEU A 172 9.40 7.25 8.53
CA LEU A 172 10.41 8.09 7.89
C LEU A 172 11.64 8.35 8.78
N GLU A 173 11.50 8.50 10.11
CA GLU A 173 12.65 8.54 11.02
C GLU A 173 13.45 7.23 10.96
N PHE A 174 12.76 6.07 10.89
CA PHE A 174 13.42 4.79 10.69
C PHE A 174 14.23 4.76 9.39
N LEU A 175 13.62 5.19 8.28
CA LEU A 175 14.30 5.25 6.99
C LEU A 175 15.47 6.25 6.98
N GLN A 176 15.32 7.39 7.64
CA GLN A 176 16.39 8.38 7.80
C GLN A 176 17.62 7.75 8.46
N GLY A 177 17.44 6.85 9.42
CA GLY A 177 18.52 6.13 10.10
C GLY A 177 19.24 5.09 9.25
N ILE A 178 18.55 4.45 8.27
CA ILE A 178 19.18 3.43 7.41
C ILE A 178 19.75 4.00 6.11
N LEU A 179 19.18 5.10 5.59
CA LEU A 179 19.54 5.68 4.29
C LEU A 179 21.03 5.96 4.10
N PRO A 180 21.79 6.47 5.09
CA PRO A 180 23.23 6.71 4.93
C PRO A 180 24.07 5.45 4.63
N LYS A 181 23.50 4.25 4.76
CA LYS A 181 24.17 2.97 4.49
C LYS A 181 23.88 2.43 3.09
N LEU A 182 23.09 3.14 2.29
CA LEU A 182 22.56 2.64 1.03
C LEU A 182 23.00 3.52 -0.14
N THR A 183 23.14 2.91 -1.31
CA THR A 183 23.30 3.64 -2.57
C THR A 183 21.94 3.81 -3.22
N VAL A 184 21.44 5.05 -3.23
CA VAL A 184 20.11 5.37 -3.76
C VAL A 184 20.22 6.46 -4.82
N TYR A 185 19.50 6.28 -5.91
CA TYR A 185 19.29 7.27 -6.95
C TYR A 185 17.82 7.71 -6.99
N GLU A 186 17.57 8.97 -6.67
CA GLU A 186 16.26 9.62 -6.81
C GLU A 186 16.09 10.20 -8.23
N GLU A 187 14.87 10.61 -8.57
CA GLU A 187 14.52 11.19 -9.88
C GLU A 187 15.00 10.32 -11.07
N THR A 188 15.06 9.00 -10.85
CA THR A 188 15.62 8.00 -11.76
C THR A 188 14.56 6.94 -12.07
N PRO A 189 13.51 7.28 -12.84
CA PRO A 189 12.47 6.32 -13.19
C PRO A 189 13.03 5.25 -14.12
N VAL A 190 12.83 3.99 -13.76
CA VAL A 190 13.03 2.86 -14.68
C VAL A 190 11.88 2.86 -15.68
N LEU A 191 12.21 2.99 -16.96
CA LEU A 191 11.25 3.09 -18.07
C LEU A 191 10.97 1.72 -18.69
N SER A 192 11.99 0.88 -18.80
CA SER A 192 11.90 -0.47 -19.34
C SER A 192 12.96 -1.38 -18.75
N VAL A 193 12.76 -2.69 -18.93
CA VAL A 193 13.70 -3.73 -18.52
C VAL A 193 13.97 -4.63 -19.71
N GLU A 194 15.26 -4.83 -20.02
CA GLU A 194 15.77 -5.57 -21.17
C GLU A 194 16.74 -6.65 -20.68
N GLY A 195 16.22 -7.84 -20.36
CA GLY A 195 17.03 -8.92 -19.78
C GLY A 195 17.54 -8.55 -18.39
N ASP A 196 18.83 -8.27 -18.28
CA ASP A 196 19.53 -7.85 -17.06
C ASP A 196 19.73 -6.33 -16.95
N ALA A 197 19.23 -5.56 -17.92
CA ALA A 197 19.42 -4.11 -17.99
C ALA A 197 18.14 -3.31 -17.69
N LEU A 198 18.25 -2.36 -16.77
CA LEU A 198 17.23 -1.34 -16.46
C LEU A 198 17.54 -0.07 -17.24
N VAL A 199 16.57 0.42 -18.02
CA VAL A 199 16.72 1.63 -18.83
C VAL A 199 16.12 2.82 -18.10
N THR A 200 16.90 3.88 -17.94
CA THR A 200 16.47 5.14 -17.30
C THR A 200 16.85 6.33 -18.19
N PRO A 201 16.30 7.54 -17.95
CA PRO A 201 16.74 8.75 -18.65
C PRO A 201 18.22 9.11 -18.44
N GLY A 202 18.79 8.73 -17.29
CA GLY A 202 20.14 9.12 -16.86
C GLY A 202 21.23 8.08 -17.14
N GLY A 203 20.89 6.93 -17.72
CA GLY A 203 21.83 5.83 -17.99
C GLY A 203 21.17 4.45 -17.87
N ARG A 204 21.92 3.42 -18.24
CA ARG A 204 21.54 2.01 -18.09
C ARG A 204 22.18 1.40 -16.85
N VAL A 205 21.41 0.63 -16.09
CA VAL A 205 21.92 -0.15 -14.95
C VAL A 205 21.80 -1.62 -15.30
N THR A 206 22.94 -2.29 -15.49
CA THR A 206 23.00 -3.75 -15.67
C THR A 206 23.19 -4.41 -14.32
N ALA A 207 22.37 -5.42 -13.99
CA ALA A 207 22.41 -6.11 -12.71
C ALA A 207 22.23 -7.62 -12.86
N GLU A 208 22.98 -8.39 -12.06
CA GLU A 208 22.83 -9.85 -12.01
C GLU A 208 21.45 -10.25 -11.49
N GLU A 209 20.95 -9.52 -10.49
CA GLU A 209 19.64 -9.70 -9.84
C GLU A 209 18.83 -8.39 -9.86
N ILE A 210 17.54 -8.48 -10.18
CA ILE A 210 16.64 -7.31 -10.25
C ILE A 210 15.45 -7.50 -9.30
N VAL A 211 15.20 -6.53 -8.42
CA VAL A 211 14.08 -6.56 -7.47
C VAL A 211 13.07 -5.45 -7.80
N PHE A 212 11.82 -5.82 -8.05
CA PHE A 212 10.71 -4.91 -8.30
C PHE A 212 9.92 -4.65 -7.00
N ALA A 213 10.16 -3.50 -6.37
CA ALA A 213 9.53 -3.05 -5.12
C ALA A 213 8.69 -1.77 -5.34
N THR A 214 7.98 -1.68 -6.47
CA THR A 214 7.32 -0.46 -6.96
C THR A 214 5.88 -0.26 -6.48
N HIS A 215 5.50 -0.87 -5.34
CA HIS A 215 4.13 -1.01 -4.86
C HIS A 215 3.24 -1.86 -5.80
N TYR A 216 3.02 -1.42 -7.04
CA TYR A 216 2.40 -2.18 -8.12
C TYR A 216 3.43 -2.39 -9.24
N PRO A 217 3.63 -3.62 -9.76
CA PRO A 217 4.58 -3.86 -10.86
C PRO A 217 4.19 -3.11 -12.12
N PHE A 218 5.08 -2.23 -12.61
CA PHE A 218 4.83 -1.40 -13.78
C PHE A 218 4.90 -2.18 -15.12
N LEU A 219 5.41 -3.41 -15.09
CA LEU A 219 5.48 -4.32 -16.23
C LEU A 219 4.21 -5.17 -16.31
N ASN A 220 3.61 -5.24 -17.51
CA ASN A 220 2.46 -6.10 -17.77
C ASN A 220 2.89 -7.57 -18.00
N LEU A 221 4.03 -7.77 -18.66
CA LEU A 221 4.61 -9.06 -18.99
C LEU A 221 6.10 -9.08 -18.64
N PRO A 222 6.63 -10.23 -18.20
CA PRO A 222 5.90 -11.46 -17.82
C PRO A 222 5.10 -11.29 -16.50
N GLY A 223 4.43 -12.34 -16.02
CA GLY A 223 3.81 -12.36 -14.68
C GLY A 223 2.34 -11.90 -14.58
N MET A 224 1.86 -11.04 -15.49
CA MET A 224 0.45 -10.63 -15.60
C MET A 224 -0.18 -10.14 -14.28
N TYR A 225 0.60 -9.40 -13.48
CA TYR A 225 0.18 -8.93 -12.16
C TYR A 225 -1.12 -8.11 -12.17
N PHE A 226 -1.43 -7.47 -13.31
CA PHE A 226 -2.67 -6.73 -13.48
C PHE A 226 -3.94 -7.56 -13.43
N ALA A 227 -3.86 -8.85 -13.72
CA ALA A 227 -4.99 -9.78 -13.60
C ALA A 227 -5.09 -10.42 -12.20
N ARG A 228 -4.13 -10.15 -11.31
CA ARG A 228 -3.94 -10.85 -10.04
C ARG A 228 -4.17 -9.98 -8.81
N MET A 229 -4.41 -8.69 -9.00
CA MET A 229 -4.59 -7.72 -7.92
C MET A 229 -5.57 -6.63 -8.31
N HIS A 230 -6.21 -6.01 -7.30
CA HIS A 230 -6.95 -4.76 -7.44
C HIS A 230 -6.50 -3.76 -6.37
N GLN A 231 -6.85 -2.49 -6.54
CA GLN A 231 -6.37 -1.39 -5.69
C GLN A 231 -7.49 -0.88 -4.82
N GLU A 232 -7.22 -0.76 -3.52
CA GLU A 232 -8.11 -0.13 -2.55
C GLU A 232 -7.54 1.19 -2.05
N ARG A 233 -8.41 2.14 -1.70
CA ARG A 233 -8.06 3.40 -1.06
C ARG A 233 -8.55 3.41 0.38
N SER A 234 -7.77 4.05 1.23
CA SER A 234 -8.10 4.28 2.63
C SER A 234 -7.69 5.69 3.04
N TYR A 235 -8.45 6.30 3.95
CA TYR A 235 -8.27 7.70 4.36
C TYR A 235 -7.82 7.77 5.80
N VAL A 236 -7.06 8.81 6.15
CA VAL A 236 -6.50 9.02 7.48
C VAL A 236 -6.56 10.51 7.83
N ILE A 237 -6.91 10.78 9.09
CA ILE A 237 -6.68 12.07 9.75
C ILE A 237 -5.79 11.87 10.98
N ALA A 238 -4.94 12.84 11.28
CA ALA A 238 -4.17 12.91 12.52
C ALA A 238 -4.79 13.96 13.44
N LEU A 239 -5.06 13.56 14.68
CA LEU A 239 -5.77 14.36 15.68
C LEU A 239 -4.84 14.71 16.84
N GLU A 240 -4.77 15.99 17.19
CA GLU A 240 -4.21 16.46 18.46
C GLU A 240 -5.31 16.52 19.52
N GLY A 241 -4.96 16.27 20.78
CA GLY A 241 -5.91 16.36 21.90
C GLY A 241 -6.96 15.23 21.93
N ALA A 242 -6.79 14.18 21.12
CA ALA A 242 -7.55 12.94 21.22
C ALA A 242 -7.00 12.05 22.36
N GLN A 243 -7.80 11.08 22.77
CA GLN A 243 -7.41 10.09 23.78
C GLN A 243 -6.20 9.27 23.31
N LYS A 244 -5.25 8.99 24.20
CA LYS A 244 -4.22 7.98 23.96
C LYS A 244 -4.79 6.57 24.13
N LEU A 245 -4.52 5.71 23.14
CA LEU A 245 -4.90 4.30 23.18
C LEU A 245 -3.77 3.44 23.76
N ASP A 246 -4.11 2.25 24.26
CA ASP A 246 -3.16 1.26 24.80
C ASP A 246 -2.59 0.29 23.74
N GLY A 247 -3.02 0.42 22.49
CA GLY A 247 -2.67 -0.49 21.41
C GLY A 247 -2.93 0.09 20.02
N VAL A 248 -2.68 -0.73 19.00
CA VAL A 248 -3.07 -0.42 17.63
C VAL A 248 -4.39 -1.14 17.30
N TYR A 249 -5.42 -0.40 16.91
CA TYR A 249 -6.78 -0.93 16.72
C TYR A 249 -7.18 -0.95 15.25
N TYR A 250 -7.84 -2.01 14.79
CA TYR A 250 -8.40 -2.15 13.45
C TYR A 250 -9.82 -2.73 13.53
N GLY A 251 -10.81 -1.91 13.18
CA GLY A 251 -12.21 -2.31 13.10
C GLY A 251 -12.46 -3.18 11.88
N VAL A 252 -13.11 -4.34 12.08
CA VAL A 252 -13.39 -5.30 11.00
C VAL A 252 -14.74 -5.09 10.32
N ASP A 253 -15.58 -4.20 10.87
CA ASP A 253 -16.90 -3.88 10.33
C ASP A 253 -16.78 -3.02 9.06
N GLU A 254 -17.63 -3.32 8.06
CA GLU A 254 -17.66 -2.56 6.80
C GLU A 254 -18.09 -1.09 7.04
N GLU A 255 -19.12 -0.90 7.86
CA GLU A 255 -19.58 0.40 8.33
C GLU A 255 -19.20 0.59 9.80
N GLY A 256 -18.64 1.77 10.12
CA GLY A 256 -18.23 2.08 11.49
C GLY A 256 -17.01 1.28 11.98
N GLY A 257 -16.27 0.60 11.09
CA GLY A 257 -14.94 0.08 11.34
C GLY A 257 -13.88 1.14 11.09
N TRP A 258 -13.08 1.45 12.12
CA TRP A 258 -11.99 2.42 12.04
C TRP A 258 -10.66 1.80 12.43
N SER A 259 -9.59 2.28 11.81
CA SER A 259 -8.23 1.99 12.21
C SER A 259 -7.72 3.11 13.11
N MET A 260 -7.27 2.81 14.31
CA MET A 260 -6.74 3.80 15.25
C MET A 260 -5.39 3.41 15.81
N ARG A 261 -4.48 4.37 15.98
CA ARG A 261 -3.26 4.19 16.79
C ARG A 261 -2.61 5.53 17.14
N ASN A 262 -1.81 5.55 18.22
CA ASN A 262 -1.05 6.73 18.60
C ASN A 262 0.13 6.97 17.65
N ALA A 263 0.56 8.22 17.49
CA ALA A 263 1.74 8.64 16.75
C ALA A 263 2.38 9.83 17.46
N GLY A 264 3.29 9.58 18.41
CA GLY A 264 3.81 10.63 19.29
C GLY A 264 2.68 11.21 20.15
N GLU A 265 2.40 12.50 19.98
CA GLU A 265 1.28 13.19 20.64
C GLU A 265 -0.04 13.13 19.87
N TYR A 266 -0.02 12.62 18.64
CA TYR A 266 -1.20 12.53 17.77
C TYR A 266 -1.90 11.18 17.91
N LEU A 267 -3.20 11.15 17.60
CA LEU A 267 -3.93 9.92 17.30
C LEU A 267 -4.25 9.87 15.80
N LEU A 268 -3.90 8.77 15.15
CA LEU A 268 -4.31 8.52 13.77
C LEU A 268 -5.67 7.84 13.78
N LEU A 269 -6.63 8.42 13.06
CA LEU A 269 -7.93 7.83 12.78
C LEU A 269 -8.04 7.59 11.28
N GLY A 270 -8.16 6.32 10.88
CA GLY A 270 -8.29 5.90 9.50
C GLY A 270 -9.55 5.09 9.24
N GLY A 271 -9.99 5.06 7.99
CA GLY A 271 -11.19 4.35 7.56
C GLY A 271 -11.62 4.76 6.16
N GLY A 272 -12.91 4.60 5.86
CA GLY A 272 -13.47 4.93 4.55
C GLY A 272 -12.89 4.08 3.43
N ASN A 273 -12.62 2.81 3.70
CA ASN A 273 -12.08 1.86 2.73
C ASN A 273 -13.02 1.74 1.51
N HIS A 274 -12.46 1.70 0.30
CA HIS A 274 -13.20 1.36 -0.91
C HIS A 274 -12.24 0.96 -2.04
N ARG A 275 -12.75 0.32 -3.09
CA ARG A 275 -11.96 0.08 -4.31
C ARG A 275 -11.66 1.40 -5.02
N THR A 276 -10.46 1.55 -5.56
CA THR A 276 -10.06 2.75 -6.31
C THR A 276 -11.04 3.01 -7.44
N GLY A 277 -11.46 4.27 -7.63
CA GLY A 277 -12.51 4.66 -8.59
C GLY A 277 -13.96 4.64 -8.06
N ASP A 278 -14.22 4.07 -6.87
CA ASP A 278 -15.58 3.98 -6.32
C ASP A 278 -16.01 5.19 -5.46
N ASN A 279 -15.13 6.15 -5.19
CA ASN A 279 -15.45 7.32 -4.35
C ASN A 279 -16.12 8.48 -5.11
N ARG A 280 -17.10 8.20 -5.97
CA ARG A 280 -17.70 9.21 -6.87
C ARG A 280 -18.40 10.35 -6.11
N SER A 281 -18.93 10.07 -4.93
CA SER A 281 -19.65 11.04 -4.10
C SER A 281 -18.76 11.78 -3.10
N GLY A 282 -17.52 11.31 -2.88
CA GLY A 282 -16.65 11.83 -1.84
C GLY A 282 -17.16 11.59 -0.41
N GLY A 283 -16.64 12.40 0.52
CA GLY A 283 -17.08 12.43 1.90
C GLY A 283 -16.30 11.49 2.82
N LYS A 284 -15.24 10.84 2.35
CA LYS A 284 -14.44 9.92 3.19
C LYS A 284 -13.72 10.68 4.31
N TYR A 285 -13.10 11.82 4.00
CA TYR A 285 -12.51 12.69 5.04
C TYR A 285 -13.57 13.29 5.97
N ARG A 286 -14.76 13.63 5.44
CA ARG A 286 -15.86 14.17 6.26
C ARG A 286 -16.34 13.13 7.27
N SER A 287 -16.51 11.88 6.84
CA SER A 287 -16.89 10.77 7.74
C SER A 287 -15.88 10.58 8.88
N LEU A 288 -14.57 10.69 8.60
CA LEU A 288 -13.55 10.65 9.65
C LEU A 288 -13.63 11.86 10.59
N ALA A 289 -13.87 13.05 10.06
CA ALA A 289 -14.01 14.26 10.87
C ALA A 289 -15.27 14.21 11.77
N ASP A 290 -16.37 13.67 11.26
CA ASP A 290 -17.61 13.48 12.03
C ASP A 290 -17.40 12.48 13.17
N ALA A 291 -16.74 11.35 12.89
CA ALA A 291 -16.36 10.37 13.91
C ALA A 291 -15.41 10.96 14.97
N ALA A 292 -14.40 11.73 14.55
CA ALA A 292 -13.49 12.41 15.46
C ALA A 292 -14.24 13.42 16.37
N LYS A 293 -15.20 14.16 15.83
CA LYS A 293 -16.02 15.11 16.59
C LYS A 293 -16.94 14.40 17.59
N GLU A 294 -17.44 13.22 17.24
CA GLU A 294 -18.25 12.38 18.14
C GLU A 294 -17.41 11.85 19.30
N PHE A 295 -16.25 11.25 19.00
CA PHE A 295 -15.42 10.57 20.01
C PHE A 295 -14.57 11.53 20.84
N TRP A 296 -14.01 12.55 20.20
CA TRP A 296 -13.11 13.51 20.82
C TRP A 296 -13.48 14.94 20.39
N PRO A 297 -14.56 15.53 20.95
CA PRO A 297 -15.07 16.84 20.53
C PRO A 297 -14.07 18.00 20.65
N GLN A 298 -13.06 17.86 21.51
CA GLN A 298 -12.01 18.87 21.73
C GLN A 298 -10.75 18.62 20.88
N SER A 299 -10.72 17.55 20.10
CA SER A 299 -9.58 17.24 19.24
C SER A 299 -9.51 18.19 18.05
N ARG A 300 -8.29 18.38 17.53
CA ARG A 300 -8.04 19.20 16.35
C ARG A 300 -7.33 18.37 15.30
N GLU A 301 -7.76 18.49 14.05
CA GLU A 301 -7.04 17.87 12.94
C GLU A 301 -5.73 18.62 12.64
N ALA A 302 -4.62 17.91 12.65
CA ALA A 302 -3.28 18.41 12.33
C ALA A 302 -2.83 18.06 10.91
N ALA A 303 -3.29 16.91 10.39
CA ALA A 303 -3.00 16.46 9.05
C ALA A 303 -4.10 15.52 8.54
N ARG A 304 -4.20 15.41 7.21
CA ARG A 304 -5.02 14.40 6.54
C ARG A 304 -4.32 13.92 5.28
N TRP A 305 -4.47 12.64 4.99
CA TRP A 305 -3.93 12.01 3.80
C TRP A 305 -4.66 10.69 3.53
N SER A 306 -4.24 10.00 2.48
CA SER A 306 -4.83 8.74 2.08
C SER A 306 -3.76 7.83 1.50
N ALA A 307 -3.98 6.54 1.58
CA ALA A 307 -3.11 5.51 1.03
C ALA A 307 -3.85 4.73 -0.07
N GLN A 308 -3.07 4.01 -0.87
CA GLN A 308 -3.56 3.04 -1.83
C GLN A 308 -2.86 1.71 -1.57
N ASP A 309 -3.62 0.63 -1.57
CA ASP A 309 -3.13 -0.70 -1.26
C ASP A 309 -3.39 -1.66 -2.41
N CYS A 310 -2.38 -2.45 -2.75
CA CYS A 310 -2.52 -3.56 -3.69
C CYS A 310 -3.05 -4.79 -2.96
N MET A 311 -4.23 -5.23 -3.37
CA MET A 311 -4.96 -6.36 -2.79
C MET A 311 -4.81 -7.59 -3.68
N THR A 312 -4.21 -8.65 -3.16
CA THR A 312 -4.12 -9.96 -3.82
C THR A 312 -5.42 -10.74 -3.68
N LEU A 313 -5.68 -11.68 -4.59
CA LEU A 313 -6.94 -12.46 -4.59
C LEU A 313 -7.10 -13.36 -3.35
N ASP A 314 -6.02 -13.93 -2.83
CA ASP A 314 -6.02 -14.84 -1.68
C ASP A 314 -5.79 -14.13 -0.33
N GLY A 315 -5.23 -12.92 -0.37
CA GLY A 315 -4.89 -12.11 0.81
C GLY A 315 -3.44 -12.28 1.28
N VAL A 316 -2.63 -13.06 0.56
CA VAL A 316 -1.19 -13.23 0.83
C VAL A 316 -0.41 -12.41 -0.21
N PRO A 317 0.63 -11.63 0.17
CA PRO A 317 1.36 -10.84 -0.81
C PRO A 317 2.14 -11.71 -1.80
N TYR A 318 2.51 -11.10 -2.92
CA TYR A 318 3.40 -11.71 -3.91
C TYR A 318 4.83 -11.28 -3.60
N ILE A 319 5.61 -12.20 -3.02
CA ILE A 319 7.01 -11.99 -2.65
C ILE A 319 7.82 -13.17 -3.18
N GLY A 320 8.75 -12.90 -4.08
CA GLY A 320 9.64 -13.94 -4.62
C GLY A 320 9.88 -13.75 -6.11
N GLN A 321 10.15 -14.84 -6.83
CA GLN A 321 10.49 -14.79 -8.25
C GLN A 321 9.38 -14.11 -9.08
N PHE A 322 9.75 -13.15 -9.92
CA PHE A 322 8.82 -12.32 -10.69
C PHE A 322 7.98 -13.15 -11.67
N ALA A 323 8.63 -14.06 -12.40
CA ALA A 323 8.02 -15.05 -13.28
C ALA A 323 9.00 -16.22 -13.53
N GLU A 324 8.48 -17.39 -13.90
CA GLU A 324 9.32 -18.58 -14.19
C GLU A 324 10.35 -18.32 -15.29
N SER A 325 9.99 -17.51 -16.30
CA SER A 325 10.86 -17.13 -17.41
C SER A 325 12.00 -16.16 -17.05
N THR A 326 11.99 -15.61 -15.83
CA THR A 326 12.95 -14.59 -15.37
C THR A 326 13.49 -14.99 -13.99
N PRO A 327 14.43 -15.95 -13.92
CA PRO A 327 14.92 -16.51 -12.66
C PRO A 327 15.59 -15.49 -11.74
N ASN A 328 16.18 -14.44 -12.31
CA ASN A 328 16.92 -13.41 -11.58
C ASN A 328 16.10 -12.14 -11.33
N TRP A 329 14.79 -12.21 -11.55
CA TRP A 329 13.88 -11.11 -11.26
C TRP A 329 13.03 -11.49 -10.05
N TYR A 330 12.87 -10.56 -9.11
CA TYR A 330 12.05 -10.73 -7.91
C TYR A 330 11.01 -9.63 -7.82
N VAL A 331 9.86 -9.92 -7.20
CA VAL A 331 8.82 -8.94 -6.92
C VAL A 331 8.52 -8.88 -5.43
N ALA A 332 8.16 -7.70 -4.95
CA ALA A 332 7.60 -7.46 -3.64
C ALA A 332 6.36 -6.55 -3.80
N THR A 333 5.16 -7.16 -3.84
CA THR A 333 3.89 -6.44 -4.10
C THR A 333 2.70 -7.10 -3.41
N GLY A 334 1.52 -6.46 -3.49
CA GLY A 334 0.28 -7.05 -3.01
C GLY A 334 0.17 -7.08 -1.48
N PHE A 335 0.79 -6.13 -0.79
CA PHE A 335 0.91 -6.15 0.68
C PHE A 335 -0.40 -5.98 1.45
N GLY A 336 -1.51 -5.66 0.78
CA GLY A 336 -2.86 -5.75 1.35
C GLY A 336 -3.06 -4.95 2.63
N LYS A 337 -2.67 -3.67 2.66
CA LYS A 337 -2.71 -2.76 3.83
C LYS A 337 -1.58 -2.94 4.85
N TRP A 338 -0.89 -4.07 4.82
CA TRP A 338 0.12 -4.45 5.82
C TRP A 338 1.56 -4.24 5.33
N GLY A 339 1.76 -3.14 4.61
CA GLY A 339 3.01 -2.87 3.91
C GLY A 339 4.25 -2.81 4.79
N MET A 340 4.15 -2.40 6.05
CA MET A 340 5.33 -2.35 6.94
C MET A 340 5.85 -3.75 7.26
N THR A 341 5.01 -4.63 7.79
CA THR A 341 5.40 -6.01 8.12
C THR A 341 5.85 -6.76 6.87
N HIS A 342 5.03 -6.71 5.80
CA HIS A 342 5.35 -7.42 4.56
C HIS A 342 6.59 -6.87 3.82
N SER A 343 6.95 -5.60 3.98
CA SER A 343 8.22 -5.06 3.45
C SER A 343 9.43 -5.76 4.05
N MET A 344 9.39 -6.05 5.37
CA MET A 344 10.48 -6.73 6.06
C MET A 344 10.50 -8.23 5.76
N VAL A 345 9.32 -8.86 5.60
CA VAL A 345 9.23 -10.23 5.07
C VAL A 345 9.85 -10.29 3.67
N ALA A 346 9.51 -9.34 2.79
CA ALA A 346 10.04 -9.28 1.44
C ALA A 346 11.56 -9.13 1.41
N ALA A 347 12.09 -8.19 2.21
CA ALA A 347 13.52 -7.98 2.32
C ALA A 347 14.27 -9.24 2.77
N GLN A 348 13.78 -9.95 3.79
CA GLN A 348 14.40 -11.19 4.26
C GLN A 348 14.33 -12.30 3.21
N LEU A 349 13.15 -12.59 2.67
CA LEU A 349 12.95 -13.70 1.72
C LEU A 349 13.74 -13.50 0.42
N ILE A 350 13.70 -12.30 -0.15
CA ILE A 350 14.39 -12.00 -1.41
C ILE A 350 15.90 -11.98 -1.19
N SER A 351 16.39 -11.39 -0.09
CA SER A 351 17.82 -11.37 0.21
C SER A 351 18.36 -12.77 0.48
N ASP A 352 17.64 -13.61 1.24
CA ASP A 352 18.03 -15.00 1.45
C ASP A 352 18.13 -15.74 0.11
N ARG A 353 17.16 -15.54 -0.79
CA ARG A 353 17.18 -16.17 -2.11
C ARG A 353 18.38 -15.73 -2.95
N ILE A 354 18.69 -14.43 -3.01
CA ILE A 354 19.85 -13.88 -3.73
C ILE A 354 21.17 -14.41 -3.11
N LEU A 355 21.22 -14.57 -1.80
CA LEU A 355 22.37 -15.11 -1.07
C LEU A 355 22.49 -16.65 -1.15
N GLY A 356 21.59 -17.32 -1.87
CA GLY A 356 21.57 -18.79 -1.99
C GLY A 356 21.17 -19.52 -0.71
N ARG A 357 20.45 -18.86 0.20
CA ARG A 357 19.96 -19.41 1.47
C ARG A 357 18.54 -19.93 1.30
N GLU A 358 18.28 -21.11 1.85
CA GLU A 358 16.92 -21.65 1.95
C GLU A 358 16.16 -20.93 3.06
N ASN A 359 14.91 -20.56 2.79
CA ASN A 359 14.02 -19.99 3.79
C ASN A 359 12.69 -20.78 3.79
N PRO A 360 12.31 -21.40 4.92
CA PRO A 360 11.14 -22.27 5.00
C PRO A 360 9.81 -21.52 4.76
N ASP A 361 9.80 -20.19 4.87
CA ASP A 361 8.59 -19.40 4.67
C ASP A 361 8.43 -18.94 3.21
N TRP A 362 9.37 -19.26 2.31
CA TRP A 362 9.34 -18.80 0.91
C TRP A 362 8.06 -19.19 0.16
N GLU A 363 7.63 -20.45 0.31
CA GLU A 363 6.58 -21.03 -0.55
C GLU A 363 5.21 -20.36 -0.38
N VAL A 364 4.85 -19.95 0.84
CA VAL A 364 3.54 -19.32 1.09
C VAL A 364 3.42 -17.96 0.39
N PHE A 365 4.52 -17.23 0.23
CA PHE A 365 4.51 -15.91 -0.41
C PHE A 365 4.86 -15.93 -1.90
N SER A 366 5.42 -17.02 -2.41
CA SER A 366 5.84 -17.15 -3.79
C SER A 366 4.74 -16.71 -4.76
N PRO A 367 5.05 -15.87 -5.78
CA PRO A 367 4.11 -15.54 -6.83
C PRO A 367 3.73 -16.74 -7.71
N GLN A 368 4.46 -17.86 -7.62
CA GLN A 368 4.14 -19.10 -8.33
C GLN A 368 3.30 -20.07 -7.49
N ARG A 369 2.89 -19.68 -6.26
CA ARG A 369 2.10 -20.55 -5.40
C ARG A 369 0.76 -20.95 -6.03
N PHE A 370 0.38 -22.19 -5.81
CA PHE A 370 -0.93 -22.70 -6.20
C PHE A 370 -1.98 -22.39 -5.12
N THR A 371 -3.08 -21.74 -5.50
CA THR A 371 -4.23 -21.48 -4.63
C THR A 371 -5.50 -22.14 -5.20
N PRO A 372 -5.86 -23.35 -4.73
CA PRO A 372 -7.13 -23.95 -5.15
C PRO A 372 -8.32 -23.11 -4.64
N GLY A 373 -9.30 -22.85 -5.50
CA GLY A 373 -10.62 -22.29 -5.12
C GLY A 373 -10.70 -20.79 -4.82
N ALA A 374 -9.74 -20.21 -4.09
CA ALA A 374 -9.78 -18.79 -3.68
C ALA A 374 -9.57 -17.82 -4.87
N SER A 375 -8.75 -18.20 -5.85
CA SER A 375 -8.47 -17.38 -7.01
C SER A 375 -9.62 -17.35 -8.02
N ALA A 376 -10.40 -18.43 -8.18
CA ALA A 376 -11.38 -18.54 -9.28
C ALA A 376 -12.56 -17.57 -9.14
N LYS A 377 -13.14 -17.43 -7.94
CA LYS A 377 -14.29 -16.52 -7.71
C LYS A 377 -13.87 -15.05 -7.84
N THR A 378 -12.78 -14.68 -7.19
CA THR A 378 -12.26 -13.30 -7.21
C THR A 378 -11.70 -12.93 -8.58
N PHE A 379 -11.13 -13.88 -9.33
CA PHE A 379 -10.71 -13.65 -10.72
C PHE A 379 -11.92 -13.38 -11.63
N LEU A 380 -13.06 -14.07 -11.43
CA LEU A 380 -14.29 -13.80 -12.17
C LEU A 380 -14.86 -12.40 -11.83
N GLU A 381 -14.90 -12.04 -10.55
CA GLU A 381 -15.39 -10.73 -10.10
C GLU A 381 -14.48 -9.58 -10.59
N ASN A 382 -13.17 -9.72 -10.45
CA ASN A 382 -12.19 -8.74 -10.94
C ASN A 382 -12.17 -8.65 -12.47
N GLY A 383 -12.28 -9.78 -13.16
CA GLY A 383 -12.45 -9.83 -14.61
C GLY A 383 -13.72 -9.12 -15.07
N LEU A 384 -14.85 -9.33 -14.39
CA LEU A 384 -16.11 -8.63 -14.68
C LEU A 384 -15.99 -7.12 -14.45
N GLN A 385 -15.29 -6.67 -13.41
CA GLN A 385 -15.06 -5.24 -13.19
C GLN A 385 -14.11 -4.62 -14.22
N ALA A 386 -13.02 -5.31 -14.59
CA ALA A 386 -12.13 -4.87 -15.66
C ALA A 386 -12.86 -4.77 -17.01
N VAL A 387 -13.71 -5.76 -17.34
CA VAL A 387 -14.54 -5.75 -18.56
C VAL A 387 -15.60 -4.65 -18.52
N LYS A 388 -16.24 -4.40 -17.36
CA LYS A 388 -17.14 -3.25 -17.19
C LYS A 388 -16.44 -1.93 -17.47
N GLY A 389 -15.22 -1.72 -16.95
CA GLY A 389 -14.44 -0.49 -17.16
C GLY A 389 -13.90 -0.29 -18.59
N LEU A 390 -13.77 -1.38 -19.37
CA LEU A 390 -13.43 -1.35 -20.80
C LEU A 390 -14.67 -1.21 -21.70
N GLY A 391 -15.83 -1.72 -21.27
CA GLY A 391 -17.09 -1.78 -22.03
C GLY A 391 -18.12 -0.69 -21.71
N SER A 392 -17.97 0.09 -20.64
CA SER A 392 -18.93 1.12 -20.18
C SER A 392 -19.11 2.30 -21.14
N GLN A 393 -18.39 2.33 -22.27
CA GLN A 393 -18.44 3.43 -23.23
C GLN A 393 -19.78 3.55 -23.96
N LEU A 394 -20.56 2.46 -24.03
CA LEU A 394 -21.69 2.32 -24.95
C LEU A 394 -23.08 2.61 -24.37
N LEU A 395 -23.27 2.74 -23.05
CA LEU A 395 -24.63 2.68 -22.45
C LEU A 395 -24.95 3.67 -21.31
N GLU A 396 -24.17 4.72 -21.05
CA GLU A 396 -24.52 5.71 -20.02
C GLU A 396 -25.33 6.91 -20.57
N PRO A 397 -26.45 7.32 -19.92
CA PRO A 397 -27.33 8.44 -20.33
C PRO A 397 -26.68 9.82 -20.04
N PRO A 398 -27.29 10.96 -20.45
CA PRO A 398 -26.55 12.16 -20.82
C PRO A 398 -25.80 12.79 -19.65
N ARG A 399 -24.51 13.00 -19.86
CA ARG A 399 -23.58 13.62 -18.91
C ARG A 399 -23.75 15.14 -18.95
N ALA A 400 -23.49 15.78 -17.82
CA ALA A 400 -23.61 17.23 -17.66
C ALA A 400 -22.85 17.97 -18.77
N LEU A 401 -23.44 19.04 -19.30
CA LEU A 401 -22.70 19.93 -20.19
C LEU A 401 -21.63 20.63 -19.35
N LEU A 402 -20.49 20.97 -19.94
CA LEU A 402 -19.41 21.68 -19.24
C LEU A 402 -19.87 22.98 -18.55
N LYS A 403 -20.95 23.59 -19.07
CA LYS A 403 -21.61 24.76 -18.49
C LYS A 403 -22.30 24.50 -17.15
N ASP A 404 -22.67 23.24 -16.87
CA ASP A 404 -23.37 22.83 -15.64
C ASP A 404 -22.41 22.45 -14.51
N LEU A 405 -21.11 22.26 -14.83
CA LEU A 405 -20.08 21.93 -13.85
C LEU A 405 -19.84 23.12 -12.91
N GLN A 406 -20.15 22.95 -11.64
CA GLN A 406 -19.96 23.99 -10.61
C GLN A 406 -18.48 24.15 -10.23
N PRO A 407 -18.05 25.33 -9.75
CA PRO A 407 -16.74 25.49 -9.14
C PRO A 407 -16.49 24.43 -8.06
N GLY A 408 -15.25 23.93 -8.02
CA GLY A 408 -14.85 22.86 -7.09
C GLY A 408 -15.27 21.45 -7.49
N HIS A 409 -16.02 21.25 -8.59
CA HIS A 409 -16.54 19.95 -9.01
C HIS A 409 -15.85 19.44 -10.29
N GLY A 410 -15.77 18.11 -10.39
CA GLY A 410 -15.28 17.41 -11.56
C GLY A 410 -16.24 16.32 -12.00
N GLY A 411 -16.12 15.90 -13.26
CA GLY A 411 -16.97 14.88 -13.85
C GLY A 411 -16.67 14.72 -15.34
N ILE A 412 -17.16 13.62 -15.91
CA ILE A 412 -17.01 13.40 -17.34
C ILE A 412 -18.08 14.20 -18.07
N VAL A 413 -17.67 14.98 -19.07
CA VAL A 413 -18.54 15.84 -19.88
C VAL A 413 -18.35 15.57 -21.37
N GLU A 414 -19.30 16.02 -22.18
CA GLU A 414 -19.18 16.03 -23.64
C GLU A 414 -18.50 17.32 -24.12
N TRP A 415 -17.49 17.19 -24.97
CA TRP A 415 -16.82 18.30 -25.64
C TRP A 415 -16.71 17.98 -27.14
N GLY A 416 -17.58 18.60 -27.95
CA GLY A 416 -17.72 18.23 -29.35
C GLY A 416 -18.29 16.81 -29.49
N GLU A 417 -17.58 15.93 -30.20
CA GLU A 417 -17.94 14.50 -30.35
C GLU A 417 -17.22 13.59 -29.35
N GLU A 418 -16.35 14.14 -28.49
CA GLU A 418 -15.52 13.37 -27.56
C GLU A 418 -15.98 13.48 -26.10
N LYS A 419 -15.68 12.44 -25.31
CA LYS A 419 -15.89 12.39 -23.87
C LYS A 419 -14.60 12.77 -23.14
N VAL A 420 -14.61 13.89 -22.43
CA VAL A 420 -13.45 14.42 -21.69
C VAL A 420 -13.74 14.48 -20.20
N GLY A 421 -12.71 14.27 -19.38
CA GLY A 421 -12.78 14.53 -17.96
C GLY A 421 -12.62 16.03 -17.76
N ALA A 422 -13.56 16.67 -17.06
CA ALA A 422 -13.50 18.08 -16.74
C ALA A 422 -13.46 18.30 -15.23
N TYR A 423 -12.64 19.24 -14.79
CA TYR A 423 -12.66 19.79 -13.44
C TYR A 423 -12.74 21.30 -13.52
N ARG A 424 -13.66 21.93 -12.78
CA ARG A 424 -13.70 23.38 -12.62
C ARG A 424 -13.15 23.74 -11.25
N ASP A 425 -12.12 24.56 -11.20
CA ASP A 425 -11.58 25.02 -9.92
C ASP A 425 -12.45 26.12 -9.29
N GLU A 426 -12.06 26.59 -8.10
CA GLU A 426 -12.80 27.62 -7.36
C GLU A 426 -12.77 28.99 -8.05
N ALA A 427 -11.76 29.25 -8.88
CA ALA A 427 -11.65 30.48 -9.68
C ALA A 427 -12.48 30.40 -10.98
N GLY A 428 -13.04 29.22 -11.29
CA GLY A 428 -13.86 28.97 -12.46
C GLY A 428 -13.07 28.49 -13.69
N GLU A 429 -11.75 28.31 -13.57
CA GLU A 429 -10.89 27.73 -14.62
C GLU A 429 -11.26 26.26 -14.82
N VAL A 430 -11.33 25.83 -16.09
CA VAL A 430 -11.70 24.45 -16.43
C VAL A 430 -10.49 23.70 -16.98
N PHE A 431 -10.21 22.55 -16.36
CA PHE A 431 -9.15 21.62 -16.73
C PHE A 431 -9.76 20.44 -17.45
N LEU A 432 -9.26 20.14 -18.65
CA LEU A 432 -9.69 19.02 -19.48
C LEU A 432 -8.61 17.97 -19.59
N VAL A 433 -9.00 16.71 -19.44
CA VAL A 433 -8.11 15.55 -19.58
C VAL A 433 -8.79 14.41 -20.32
N SER A 434 -8.00 13.51 -20.89
CA SER A 434 -8.51 12.24 -21.38
C SER A 434 -9.21 11.45 -20.26
N THR A 435 -10.33 10.81 -20.60
CA THR A 435 -11.02 9.87 -19.70
C THR A 435 -10.43 8.46 -19.76
N ARG A 436 -9.41 8.23 -20.59
CA ARG A 436 -8.78 6.91 -20.77
C ARG A 436 -7.47 6.84 -20.03
N CYS A 437 -7.33 5.83 -19.18
CA CYS A 437 -6.09 5.52 -18.51
C CYS A 437 -5.01 5.11 -19.53
N PRO A 438 -3.81 5.73 -19.54
CA PRO A 438 -2.73 5.39 -20.47
C PRO A 438 -2.07 4.03 -20.20
N HIS A 439 -2.46 3.32 -19.12
CA HIS A 439 -1.99 1.96 -18.85
C HIS A 439 -2.59 0.93 -19.82
N LEU A 440 -3.91 0.71 -19.74
CA LEU A 440 -4.63 -0.29 -20.56
C LEU A 440 -5.98 0.23 -21.10
N GLY A 441 -6.22 1.54 -21.02
CA GLY A 441 -7.37 2.18 -21.68
C GLY A 441 -8.69 2.19 -20.91
N CYS A 442 -8.72 1.72 -19.65
CA CYS A 442 -9.91 1.80 -18.81
C CYS A 442 -10.41 3.23 -18.62
N GLN A 443 -11.72 3.40 -18.53
CA GLN A 443 -12.31 4.70 -18.22
C GLN A 443 -11.98 5.11 -16.78
N LEU A 444 -11.55 6.37 -16.60
CA LEU A 444 -11.26 6.96 -15.30
C LEU A 444 -12.54 7.46 -14.62
N GLU A 445 -12.51 7.48 -13.28
CA GLU A 445 -13.58 7.98 -12.42
C GLU A 445 -13.09 9.17 -11.59
N TRP A 446 -13.96 10.15 -11.36
CA TRP A 446 -13.63 11.34 -10.56
C TRP A 446 -13.71 11.04 -9.07
N ASN A 447 -12.68 11.43 -8.32
CA ASN A 447 -12.61 11.38 -6.87
C ASN A 447 -12.56 12.81 -6.29
N PRO A 448 -13.67 13.32 -5.73
CA PRO A 448 -13.77 14.71 -5.28
C PRO A 448 -12.99 14.98 -3.99
N ASP A 449 -12.77 13.99 -3.12
CA ASP A 449 -12.02 14.18 -1.86
C ASP A 449 -10.55 14.53 -2.12
N GLU A 450 -9.99 14.02 -3.22
CA GLU A 450 -8.58 14.18 -3.58
C GLU A 450 -8.36 14.97 -4.86
N LYS A 451 -9.45 15.39 -5.53
CA LYS A 451 -9.44 16.10 -6.80
C LYS A 451 -8.62 15.35 -7.85
N SER A 452 -8.89 14.06 -8.00
CA SER A 452 -8.13 13.14 -8.85
C SER A 452 -9.01 12.33 -9.79
N TRP A 453 -8.39 11.87 -10.87
CA TRP A 453 -8.93 10.88 -11.79
C TRP A 453 -8.33 9.51 -11.46
N ASP A 454 -9.20 8.57 -11.09
CA ASP A 454 -8.82 7.27 -10.56
C ASP A 454 -9.24 6.16 -11.53
N CYS A 455 -8.32 5.26 -11.88
CA CYS A 455 -8.59 4.11 -12.74
C CYS A 455 -9.16 2.94 -11.90
N PRO A 456 -10.40 2.50 -12.10
CA PRO A 456 -11.01 1.43 -11.31
C PRO A 456 -10.46 0.01 -11.59
N CYS A 457 -9.77 -0.15 -12.72
CA CYS A 457 -9.20 -1.43 -13.12
C CYS A 457 -7.96 -1.78 -12.28
N HIS A 458 -6.93 -0.92 -12.36
CA HIS A 458 -5.58 -1.19 -11.83
C HIS A 458 -5.04 -0.06 -10.93
N GLY A 459 -5.88 0.93 -10.60
CA GLY A 459 -5.57 1.95 -9.60
C GLY A 459 -4.57 3.03 -10.01
N SER A 460 -4.29 3.21 -11.31
CA SER A 460 -3.57 4.43 -11.75
C SER A 460 -4.35 5.68 -11.38
N ARG A 461 -3.64 6.71 -10.91
CA ARG A 461 -4.25 7.95 -10.45
C ARG A 461 -3.57 9.17 -11.06
N PHE A 462 -4.35 10.20 -11.31
CA PHE A 462 -3.90 11.44 -11.93
C PHE A 462 -4.53 12.63 -11.20
N ASP A 463 -3.80 13.72 -11.06
CA ASP A 463 -4.40 14.95 -10.53
C ASP A 463 -5.42 15.52 -11.53
N TYR A 464 -6.18 16.53 -11.12
CA TYR A 464 -7.14 17.20 -11.99
C TYR A 464 -6.52 17.85 -13.24
N LYS A 465 -5.20 18.02 -13.28
CA LYS A 465 -4.44 18.49 -14.46
C LYS A 465 -3.93 17.32 -15.30
N GLY A 466 -4.16 16.06 -14.93
CA GLY A 466 -3.68 14.89 -15.64
C GLY A 466 -2.23 14.52 -15.38
N ASN A 467 -1.55 15.14 -14.40
CA ASN A 467 -0.23 14.67 -13.98
C ASN A 467 -0.39 13.36 -13.22
N ARG A 468 0.51 12.39 -13.42
CA ARG A 468 0.46 11.10 -12.74
C ARG A 468 0.71 11.26 -11.24
N ILE A 469 -0.17 10.68 -10.42
CA ILE A 469 -0.03 10.55 -8.96
C ILE A 469 0.45 9.14 -8.60
N ASP A 470 -0.20 8.10 -9.15
CA ASP A 470 0.11 6.70 -8.83
C ASP A 470 0.05 5.81 -10.09
N GLY A 471 0.86 4.75 -10.10
CA GLY A 471 0.95 3.77 -11.18
C GLY A 471 -0.20 2.75 -11.16
N PRO A 472 -0.21 1.76 -12.07
CA PRO A 472 0.86 1.34 -12.99
C PRO A 472 1.08 2.18 -14.25
N ALA A 473 0.24 3.17 -14.55
CA ALA A 473 0.49 4.07 -15.67
C ALA A 473 1.88 4.70 -15.59
N GLN A 474 2.60 4.75 -16.72
CA GLN A 474 3.96 5.30 -16.78
C GLN A 474 4.00 6.75 -17.29
N THR A 475 2.87 7.29 -17.73
CA THR A 475 2.73 8.66 -18.25
C THR A 475 1.52 9.33 -17.62
N GLY A 476 1.43 10.66 -17.72
CA GLY A 476 0.22 11.41 -17.40
C GLY A 476 -0.88 11.25 -18.46
N LEU A 477 -2.03 11.88 -18.23
CA LEU A 477 -3.12 11.93 -19.19
C LEU A 477 -2.80 12.91 -20.31
N HIS A 478 -3.18 12.54 -21.53
CA HIS A 478 -3.21 13.49 -22.64
C HIS A 478 -4.19 14.62 -22.32
N ARG A 479 -3.75 15.86 -22.49
CA ARG A 479 -4.57 17.07 -22.44
C ARG A 479 -5.00 17.36 -23.88
N GLY A 480 -6.31 17.46 -24.11
CA GLY A 480 -6.88 17.81 -25.42
C GLY A 480 -6.63 19.26 -25.78
#